data_AF-A0A0A9XW62-F1
#
_entry.id   AF-A0A0A9XW62-F1
#
_cell.length_a   1.000
_cell.length_b   1.000
_cell.length_c   1.000
_cell.angle_alpha   90.00
_cell.angle_beta   90.00
_cell.angle_gamma   90.00
#
_symmetry.space_group_name_H-M   'P 1'
#
loop_
_entity.id
_entity.type
_entity.pdbx_description
1 polymer ?
#
loop_
_entity_poly.entity_id
_entity_poly.type
_entity_poly.pdbx_seq_one_letter_code
_entity_poly.pdbx_strand_id
1 'polypeptide(L)'
;VTNSPESAVAMVDLVKGLFGTVGMVVNPSKSEAIVVKNGRLISENLVLSDGSTITSIGPNDQIRYLGVTFNDQIVFDKRKFATALEKDLKNLVTSPLLRGDQKLNILNQFVYPKLVYPMQTTPVDLLESAFLDRVDMLVRQAVREICSLPSDTPIPVYYAPRRYRGLGLMRVSWEALIQHVSIASRLSHINDAHLAAVRDTTEEERVCRAKLGNPAGQNGRAIRAQLRESEFQKWTGLVQRGIGARWYKECPQVNSWVSRKEGLSSSEWTNALKASMNSMANRATG
;
A
#
# COMPACT_ATOMS: atom_id res chain seq x y z
N VAL A 1 -3.84 -31.87 0.73
CA VAL A 1 -3.79 -32.40 -0.66
C VAL A 1 -4.16 -33.87 -0.58
N THR A 2 -5.25 -34.27 -1.23
CA THR A 2 -5.69 -35.67 -1.28
C THR A 2 -5.35 -36.24 -2.66
N ASN A 3 -4.91 -37.50 -2.70
CA ASN A 3 -4.46 -38.13 -3.93
C ASN A 3 -5.59 -38.78 -4.75
N SER A 4 -6.81 -38.87 -4.20
CA SER A 4 -7.99 -39.38 -4.92
C SER A 4 -9.26 -38.57 -4.62
N PRO A 5 -10.25 -38.57 -5.54
CA PRO A 5 -11.56 -37.94 -5.32
C PRO A 5 -12.30 -38.51 -4.11
N GLU A 6 -12.27 -39.82 -3.90
CA GLU A 6 -12.94 -40.50 -2.80
C GLU A 6 -12.32 -40.07 -1.45
N SER A 7 -11.00 -39.93 -1.43
CA SER A 7 -10.29 -39.41 -0.26
C SER A 7 -10.64 -37.95 0.02
N ALA A 8 -10.88 -37.14 -1.03
CA ALA A 8 -11.32 -35.76 -0.90
C ALA A 8 -12.73 -35.69 -0.29
N VAL A 9 -13.67 -36.51 -0.79
CA VAL A 9 -15.04 -36.61 -0.24
C VAL A 9 -15.00 -37.01 1.24
N ALA A 10 -14.26 -38.08 1.57
CA ALA A 10 -14.16 -38.55 2.95
C ALA A 10 -13.58 -37.48 3.90
N MET A 11 -12.61 -36.69 3.42
CA MET A 11 -12.03 -35.60 4.20
C MET A 11 -13.03 -34.45 4.39
N VAL A 12 -13.80 -34.09 3.36
CA VAL A 12 -14.85 -33.07 3.47
C VAL A 12 -15.94 -33.51 4.45
N ASP A 13 -16.34 -34.78 4.41
CA ASP A 13 -17.35 -35.32 5.33
C ASP A 13 -16.84 -35.38 6.77
N LEU A 14 -15.57 -35.74 6.97
CA LEU A 14 -14.93 -35.65 8.29
C LEU A 14 -14.94 -34.20 8.81
N VAL A 15 -14.56 -33.24 7.96
CA VAL A 15 -14.57 -31.81 8.32
C VAL A 15 -15.98 -31.30 8.62
N LYS A 16 -16.99 -31.73 7.84
CA LYS A 16 -18.40 -31.44 8.12
C LYS A 16 -18.82 -31.98 9.50
N GLY A 17 -18.45 -33.22 9.83
CA GLY A 17 -18.72 -33.82 11.12
C GLY A 17 -18.08 -33.05 12.27
N LEU A 18 -16.79 -32.71 12.15
CA LEU A 18 -16.04 -31.94 13.14
C LEU A 18 -16.64 -30.54 13.33
N PHE A 19 -16.96 -29.83 12.25
CA PHE A 19 -17.62 -28.53 12.33
C PHE A 19 -19.03 -28.62 12.94
N GLY A 20 -19.75 -29.71 12.68
CA GLY A 20 -21.04 -29.98 13.31
C GLY A 20 -20.95 -30.05 14.84
N THR A 21 -19.86 -30.61 15.40
CA THR A 21 -19.67 -30.69 16.87
C THR A 21 -19.61 -29.32 17.56
N VAL A 22 -19.24 -28.28 16.82
CA VAL A 22 -19.16 -26.88 17.30
C VAL A 22 -20.27 -26.00 16.73
N GLY A 23 -21.31 -26.60 16.13
CA GLY A 23 -22.46 -25.89 15.59
C GLY A 23 -22.21 -25.14 14.27
N MET A 24 -21.17 -25.51 13.53
CA MET A 24 -20.83 -24.93 12.23
C MET A 24 -21.24 -25.85 11.07
N VAL A 25 -21.59 -25.25 9.92
CA VAL A 25 -22.01 -25.97 8.71
C VAL A 25 -21.18 -25.49 7.52
N VAL A 26 -20.63 -26.43 6.74
CA VAL A 26 -19.95 -26.12 5.48
C VAL A 26 -21.00 -25.73 4.45
N ASN A 27 -20.78 -24.62 3.74
CA ASN A 27 -21.65 -24.20 2.64
C ASN A 27 -21.06 -24.65 1.29
N PRO A 28 -21.64 -25.66 0.61
CA PRO A 28 -21.12 -26.16 -0.67
C PRO A 28 -21.12 -25.09 -1.76
N SER A 29 -22.06 -24.13 -1.75
CA SER A 29 -22.13 -23.09 -2.80
C SER A 29 -21.06 -22.01 -2.68
N LYS A 30 -20.42 -21.89 -1.51
CA LYS A 30 -19.25 -21.02 -1.29
C LYS A 30 -17.94 -21.80 -1.26
N SER A 31 -18.01 -23.11 -1.45
CA SER A 31 -16.85 -24.00 -1.48
C SER A 31 -16.51 -24.29 -2.92
N GLU A 32 -15.23 -24.35 -3.21
CA GLU A 32 -14.72 -24.63 -4.55
C GLU A 32 -13.63 -25.70 -4.46
N ALA A 33 -13.64 -26.65 -5.39
CA ALA A 33 -12.66 -27.72 -5.46
C ALA A 33 -11.55 -27.37 -6.47
N ILE A 34 -10.30 -27.48 -6.04
CA ILE A 34 -9.12 -27.38 -6.93
C ILE A 34 -8.72 -28.81 -7.29
N VAL A 35 -9.05 -29.25 -8.51
CA VAL A 35 -8.75 -30.60 -8.99
C VAL A 35 -7.62 -30.53 -10.01
N VAL A 36 -6.49 -31.15 -9.68
CA VAL A 36 -5.30 -31.19 -10.54
C VAL A 36 -5.03 -32.62 -10.97
N LYS A 37 -5.02 -32.88 -12.28
CA LYS A 37 -4.73 -34.18 -12.88
C LYS A 37 -3.64 -34.04 -13.92
N ASN A 38 -2.57 -34.82 -13.80
CA ASN A 38 -1.38 -34.73 -14.66
C ASN A 38 -0.82 -33.30 -14.78
N GLY A 39 -0.84 -32.54 -13.67
CA GLY A 39 -0.36 -31.16 -13.63
C GLY A 39 -1.27 -30.11 -14.28
N ARG A 40 -2.50 -30.47 -14.68
CA ARG A 40 -3.49 -29.54 -15.23
C ARG A 40 -4.73 -29.45 -14.36
N LEU A 41 -5.29 -28.24 -14.24
CA LEU A 41 -6.59 -27.99 -13.63
C LEU A 41 -7.70 -28.62 -14.49
N ILE A 42 -8.60 -29.37 -13.86
CA ILE A 42 -9.75 -30.00 -14.50
C ILE A 42 -11.03 -29.60 -13.79
N SER A 43 -12.10 -29.41 -14.58
CA SER A 43 -13.43 -29.11 -14.03
C SER A 43 -14.19 -30.42 -13.80
N GLU A 44 -13.87 -31.10 -12.70
CA GLU A 44 -14.60 -32.26 -12.19
C GLU A 44 -15.23 -31.93 -10.83
N ASN A 45 -16.55 -31.80 -10.79
CA ASN A 45 -17.27 -31.46 -9.56
C ASN A 45 -17.19 -32.59 -8.52
N LEU A 46 -17.06 -32.20 -7.25
CA LEU A 46 -17.02 -33.14 -6.15
C LEU A 46 -18.44 -33.36 -5.61
N VAL A 47 -18.97 -34.57 -5.76
CA VAL A 47 -20.26 -34.97 -5.18
C VAL A 47 -20.01 -35.52 -3.78
N LEU A 48 -20.63 -34.90 -2.77
CA LEU A 48 -20.50 -35.27 -1.36
C LEU A 48 -21.47 -36.38 -0.98
N SER A 49 -21.24 -37.03 0.16
CA SER A 49 -22.06 -38.15 0.64
C SER A 49 -23.51 -37.79 0.93
N ASP A 50 -23.81 -36.50 1.18
CA ASP A 50 -25.16 -35.98 1.37
C ASP A 50 -25.84 -35.55 0.05
N GLY A 51 -25.21 -35.83 -1.10
CA GLY A 51 -25.69 -35.46 -2.43
C GLY A 51 -25.43 -34.00 -2.81
N SER A 52 -24.90 -33.17 -1.89
CA SER A 52 -24.50 -31.81 -2.25
C SER A 52 -23.25 -31.82 -3.14
N THR A 53 -23.13 -30.84 -4.03
CA THR A 53 -22.02 -30.77 -4.99
C THR A 53 -21.18 -29.53 -4.73
N ILE A 54 -19.86 -29.71 -4.68
CA ILE A 54 -18.88 -28.62 -4.67
C ILE A 54 -18.38 -28.44 -6.11
N THR A 55 -18.54 -27.23 -6.64
CA THR A 55 -18.11 -26.90 -7.99
C THR A 55 -16.58 -26.86 -8.06
N SER A 56 -16.04 -27.43 -9.11
CA SER A 56 -14.60 -27.38 -9.39
C SER A 56 -14.22 -26.13 -10.17
N ILE A 57 -13.03 -25.61 -9.89
CA ILE A 57 -12.50 -24.43 -10.56
C ILE A 57 -11.91 -24.85 -11.91
N GLY A 58 -12.40 -24.23 -12.98
CA GLY A 58 -11.89 -24.42 -14.33
C GLY A 58 -10.57 -23.66 -14.57
N PRO A 59 -9.87 -23.97 -15.69
CA PRO A 59 -8.57 -23.37 -15.99
C PRO A 59 -8.61 -21.87 -16.33
N ASN A 60 -9.79 -21.28 -16.58
CA ASN A 60 -9.95 -19.84 -16.84
C ASN A 60 -10.66 -19.11 -15.70
N ASP A 61 -11.03 -19.83 -14.63
CA ASP A 61 -11.80 -19.26 -13.55
C ASP A 61 -10.89 -18.45 -12.63
N GLN A 62 -11.41 -17.29 -12.19
CA GLN A 62 -10.70 -16.43 -11.26
C GLN A 62 -11.07 -16.79 -9.82
N ILE A 63 -10.08 -17.21 -9.05
CA ILE A 63 -10.27 -17.50 -7.63
C ILE A 63 -9.97 -16.23 -6.85
N ARG A 64 -10.83 -15.93 -5.86
CA ARG A 64 -10.58 -14.82 -4.92
C ARG A 64 -10.29 -15.38 -3.52
N TYR A 65 -9.07 -15.19 -3.05
CA TYR A 65 -8.65 -15.60 -1.72
C TYR A 65 -8.03 -14.44 -0.95
N LEU A 66 -8.51 -14.21 0.27
CA LEU A 66 -8.09 -13.11 1.16
C LEU A 66 -8.14 -11.71 0.53
N GLY A 67 -8.91 -11.53 -0.55
CA GLY A 67 -9.01 -10.25 -1.26
C GLY A 67 -8.07 -10.12 -2.45
N VAL A 68 -7.23 -11.13 -2.72
CA VAL A 68 -6.39 -11.25 -3.92
C VAL A 68 -7.12 -12.12 -4.94
N THR A 69 -7.05 -11.74 -6.22
CA THR A 69 -7.57 -12.54 -7.32
C THR A 69 -6.42 -13.20 -8.07
N PHE A 70 -6.56 -14.47 -8.42
CA PHE A 70 -5.58 -15.20 -9.22
C PHE A 70 -6.25 -16.08 -10.26
N ASN A 71 -5.56 -16.24 -11.39
CA ASN A 71 -5.85 -17.17 -12.48
C ASN A 71 -4.50 -17.68 -12.98
N ASP A 72 -4.06 -18.84 -12.47
CA ASP A 72 -2.69 -19.38 -12.49
C ASP A 72 -1.58 -18.48 -11.87
N GLN A 73 -1.72 -17.17 -11.99
CA GLN A 73 -0.89 -16.12 -11.41
C GLN A 73 -1.76 -15.05 -10.75
N ILE A 74 -1.16 -14.22 -9.90
CA ILE A 74 -1.85 -13.10 -9.27
C ILE A 74 -2.29 -12.10 -10.34
N VAL A 75 -3.58 -11.74 -10.34
CA VAL A 75 -4.17 -10.77 -11.26
C VAL A 75 -4.36 -9.45 -10.52
N PHE A 76 -3.54 -8.46 -10.86
CA PHE A 76 -3.67 -7.10 -10.32
C PHE A 76 -4.29 -6.15 -11.35
N ASP A 77 -5.59 -5.87 -11.20
CA ASP A 77 -6.30 -4.91 -12.04
C ASP A 77 -5.98 -3.46 -11.63
N LYS A 78 -4.93 -2.92 -12.27
CA LYS A 78 -4.45 -1.54 -12.11
C LYS A 78 -5.57 -0.51 -12.33
N ARG A 79 -6.46 -0.73 -13.30
CA ARG A 79 -7.52 0.24 -13.65
C ARG A 79 -8.59 0.28 -12.58
N LYS A 80 -9.05 -0.89 -12.14
CA LYS A 80 -10.04 -1.01 -11.06
C LYS A 80 -9.49 -0.44 -9.76
N PHE A 81 -8.22 -0.72 -9.44
CA PHE A 81 -7.55 -0.14 -8.28
C PHE A 81 -7.52 1.40 -8.35
N ALA A 82 -7.03 1.97 -9.45
CA ALA A 82 -6.95 3.42 -9.63
C ALA A 82 -8.33 4.08 -9.55
N THR A 83 -9.34 3.50 -10.18
CA THR A 83 -10.72 4.01 -10.16
C THR A 83 -11.31 3.99 -8.75
N ALA A 84 -11.06 2.93 -7.97
CA ALA A 84 -11.51 2.85 -6.58
C ALA A 84 -10.81 3.90 -5.70
N LEU A 85 -9.50 4.11 -5.90
CA LEU A 85 -8.75 5.15 -5.20
C LEU A 85 -9.24 6.56 -5.56
N GLU A 86 -9.41 6.86 -6.85
CA GLU A 86 -9.94 8.15 -7.32
C GLU A 86 -11.30 8.43 -6.70
N LYS A 87 -12.17 7.42 -6.60
CA LYS A 87 -13.46 7.53 -5.90
C LYS A 87 -13.28 7.84 -4.42
N ASP A 88 -12.44 7.11 -3.70
CA ASP A 88 -12.19 7.33 -2.28
C ASP A 88 -11.60 8.73 -2.01
N LEU A 89 -10.64 9.17 -2.83
CA LEU A 89 -10.04 10.50 -2.74
C LEU A 89 -11.05 11.60 -3.07
N LYS A 90 -11.85 11.44 -4.13
CA LYS A 90 -12.91 12.39 -4.48
C LYS A 90 -13.91 12.56 -3.34
N ASN A 91 -14.39 11.45 -2.78
CA ASN A 91 -15.30 11.47 -1.62
C ASN A 91 -14.69 12.21 -0.42
N LEU A 92 -13.39 11.99 -0.17
CA LEU A 92 -12.67 12.67 0.90
C LEU A 92 -12.56 14.18 0.66
N VAL A 93 -12.19 14.58 -0.56
CA VAL A 93 -12.06 15.99 -0.96
C VAL A 93 -13.40 16.70 -0.87
N THR A 94 -14.47 16.13 -1.43
CA THR A 94 -15.79 16.78 -1.52
C THR A 94 -16.59 16.73 -0.23
N SER A 95 -16.12 16.01 0.80
CA SER A 95 -16.84 15.93 2.08
C SER A 95 -16.96 17.32 2.74
N PRO A 96 -18.18 17.84 2.97
CA PRO A 96 -18.39 19.19 3.50
C PRO A 96 -18.21 19.29 5.01
N LEU A 97 -18.34 18.17 5.73
CA LEU A 97 -18.32 18.13 7.21
C LEU A 97 -16.91 18.01 7.79
N LEU A 98 -15.91 17.70 6.95
CA LEU A 98 -14.55 17.44 7.38
C LEU A 98 -13.64 18.62 7.06
N ARG A 99 -12.86 19.03 8.05
CA ARG A 99 -11.81 20.04 7.89
C ARG A 99 -10.57 19.43 7.23
N GLY A 100 -9.70 20.26 6.65
CA GLY A 100 -8.51 19.78 5.92
C GLY A 100 -7.61 18.86 6.74
N ASP A 101 -7.39 19.20 8.01
CA ASP A 101 -6.63 18.40 8.98
C ASP A 101 -7.29 17.03 9.25
N GLN A 102 -8.61 17.01 9.42
CA GLN A 102 -9.38 15.76 9.62
C GLN A 102 -9.34 14.88 8.37
N LYS A 103 -9.42 15.50 7.17
CA LYS A 103 -9.30 14.78 5.89
C LYS A 103 -7.93 14.13 5.74
N LEU A 104 -6.85 14.83 6.08
CA LEU A 104 -5.50 14.23 6.08
C LEU A 104 -5.36 13.11 7.12
N ASN A 105 -6.03 13.21 8.27
CA ASN A 105 -6.02 12.12 9.24
C ASN A 105 -6.73 10.88 8.68
N ILE A 106 -7.89 11.04 8.04
CA ILE A 106 -8.62 9.95 7.38
C ILE A 106 -7.80 9.33 6.24
N LEU A 107 -7.08 10.15 5.46
CA LEU A 107 -6.15 9.65 4.45
C LEU A 107 -5.12 8.70 5.07
N ASN A 108 -4.53 9.08 6.21
CA ASN A 108 -3.53 8.26 6.89
C ASN A 108 -4.11 7.00 7.56
N GLN A 109 -5.30 7.11 8.15
CA GLN A 109 -5.91 6.03 8.94
C GLN A 109 -6.68 5.01 8.11
N PHE A 110 -7.25 5.42 6.96
CA PHE A 110 -8.15 4.56 6.19
C PHE A 110 -7.71 4.39 4.74
N VAL A 111 -7.34 5.47 4.04
CA VAL A 111 -7.01 5.37 2.61
C VAL A 111 -5.66 4.69 2.42
N TYR A 112 -4.60 5.13 3.10
CA TYR A 112 -3.27 4.52 2.95
C TYR A 112 -3.24 3.03 3.33
N PRO A 113 -3.85 2.57 4.44
CA PRO A 113 -3.91 1.14 4.74
C PRO A 113 -4.57 0.30 3.64
N LYS A 114 -5.60 0.83 2.95
CA LYS A 114 -6.20 0.16 1.78
C LYS A 114 -5.24 0.02 0.60
N LEU A 115 -4.22 0.89 0.48
CA LEU A 115 -3.20 0.78 -0.56
C LEU A 115 -2.12 -0.23 -0.20
N VAL A 116 -1.75 -0.32 1.08
CA VAL A 116 -0.65 -1.17 1.53
C VAL A 116 -0.91 -2.65 1.22
N TYR A 117 -2.11 -3.16 1.48
CA TYR A 117 -2.40 -4.59 1.30
C TYR A 117 -2.28 -5.07 -0.16
N PRO A 118 -2.87 -4.37 -1.16
CA PRO A 118 -2.61 -4.69 -2.56
C PRO A 118 -1.12 -4.59 -2.94
N MET A 119 -0.39 -3.62 -2.41
CA MET A 119 1.06 -3.50 -2.69
C MET A 119 1.89 -4.62 -2.05
N GLN A 120 1.46 -5.20 -0.94
CA GLN A 120 2.13 -6.35 -0.30
C GLN A 120 1.89 -7.66 -1.03
N THR A 121 0.72 -7.80 -1.63
CA THR A 121 0.26 -9.07 -2.23
C THR A 121 0.54 -9.13 -3.73
N THR A 122 0.69 -8.00 -4.39
CA THR A 122 1.01 -7.95 -5.82
C THR A 122 2.51 -8.18 -6.03
N PRO A 123 2.91 -9.11 -6.91
CA PRO A 123 4.31 -9.27 -7.33
C PRO A 123 4.95 -7.97 -7.87
N VAL A 124 6.25 -7.80 -7.62
CA VAL A 124 6.99 -6.57 -7.94
C VAL A 124 7.01 -6.24 -9.43
N ASP A 125 6.98 -7.26 -10.28
CA ASP A 125 6.94 -7.17 -11.74
C ASP A 125 5.62 -6.56 -12.26
N LEU A 126 4.51 -6.80 -11.56
CA LEU A 126 3.22 -6.18 -11.89
C LEU A 126 3.11 -4.74 -11.37
N LEU A 127 3.99 -4.33 -10.45
CA LEU A 127 4.04 -2.98 -9.86
C LEU A 127 5.00 -2.06 -10.63
N GLU A 128 4.61 -1.70 -11.85
CA GLU A 128 5.34 -0.76 -12.70
C GLU A 128 5.48 0.62 -12.04
N SER A 129 6.65 1.25 -12.20
CA SER A 129 6.94 2.58 -11.66
C SER A 129 5.95 3.64 -12.16
N ALA A 130 5.61 3.63 -13.45
CA ALA A 130 4.65 4.57 -14.04
C ALA A 130 3.27 4.51 -13.38
N PHE A 131 2.82 3.30 -13.03
CA PHE A 131 1.55 3.12 -12.32
C PHE A 131 1.64 3.67 -10.89
N LEU A 132 2.72 3.36 -10.16
CA LEU A 132 2.92 3.85 -8.79
C LEU A 132 3.05 5.37 -8.74
N ASP A 133 3.74 5.98 -9.72
CA ASP A 133 3.87 7.43 -9.86
C ASP A 133 2.52 8.10 -10.16
N ARG A 134 1.65 7.45 -10.95
CA ARG A 134 0.27 7.90 -11.17
C ARG A 134 -0.54 7.85 -9.87
N VAL A 135 -0.44 6.78 -9.10
CA VAL A 135 -1.11 6.68 -7.79
C VAL A 135 -0.64 7.78 -6.85
N ASP A 136 0.67 8.01 -6.78
CA ASP A 136 1.26 9.09 -6.00
C ASP A 136 0.76 10.48 -6.47
N MET A 137 0.62 10.70 -7.77
CA MET A 137 0.06 11.92 -8.35
C MET A 137 -1.39 12.17 -7.90
N LEU A 138 -2.25 11.15 -7.94
CA LEU A 138 -3.64 11.25 -7.50
C LEU A 138 -3.74 11.67 -6.03
N VAL A 139 -2.94 11.04 -5.17
CA VAL A 139 -2.86 11.39 -3.74
C VAL A 139 -2.39 12.84 -3.55
N ARG A 140 -1.35 13.27 -4.26
CA ARG A 140 -0.86 14.67 -4.19
C ARG A 140 -1.91 15.66 -4.65
N GLN A 141 -2.66 15.36 -5.70
CA GLN A 141 -3.74 16.21 -6.19
C GLN A 141 -4.84 16.36 -5.12
N ALA A 142 -5.30 15.26 -4.55
CA ALA A 142 -6.29 15.29 -3.48
C ALA A 142 -5.80 16.10 -2.27
N VAL A 143 -4.56 15.89 -1.83
CA VAL A 143 -3.98 16.66 -0.70
C VAL A 143 -3.84 18.13 -1.03
N ARG A 144 -3.46 18.48 -2.27
CA ARG A 144 -3.41 19.86 -2.73
C ARG A 144 -4.77 20.52 -2.61
N GLU A 145 -5.84 19.85 -3.01
CA GLU A 145 -7.21 20.36 -2.91
C GLU A 145 -7.66 20.48 -1.44
N ILE A 146 -7.41 19.45 -0.62
CA ILE A 146 -7.74 19.42 0.82
C ILE A 146 -7.11 20.59 1.59
N CYS A 147 -5.84 20.88 1.33
CA CYS A 147 -5.08 21.94 2.00
C CYS A 147 -5.05 23.25 1.18
N SER A 148 -5.78 23.30 0.06
CA SER A 148 -5.80 24.43 -0.89
C SER A 148 -4.40 24.93 -1.26
N LEU A 149 -3.44 24.02 -1.42
CA LEU A 149 -2.03 24.35 -1.68
C LEU A 149 -1.86 24.90 -3.12
N PRO A 150 -0.86 25.76 -3.36
CA PRO A 150 -0.53 26.23 -4.71
C PRO A 150 -0.25 25.10 -5.70
N SER A 151 -0.59 25.31 -6.98
CA SER A 151 -0.37 24.34 -8.07
C SER A 151 1.10 24.00 -8.27
N ASP A 152 1.98 24.95 -7.95
CA ASP A 152 3.45 24.88 -8.06
C ASP A 152 4.14 24.46 -6.74
N THR A 153 3.39 23.85 -5.82
CA THR A 153 3.97 23.25 -4.61
C THR A 153 5.00 22.17 -5.00
N PRO A 154 6.28 22.29 -4.58
CA PRO A 154 7.29 21.31 -4.95
C PRO A 154 6.96 19.90 -4.43
N ILE A 155 7.16 18.88 -5.27
CA ILE A 155 6.92 17.47 -4.91
C ILE A 155 7.62 17.06 -3.59
N PRO A 156 8.88 17.45 -3.32
CA PRO A 156 9.57 17.02 -2.11
C PRO A 156 8.89 17.46 -0.80
N VAL A 157 8.15 18.58 -0.81
CA VAL A 157 7.40 19.08 0.36
C VAL A 157 6.36 18.07 0.85
N TYR A 158 5.70 17.37 -0.08
CA TYR A 158 4.65 16.40 0.25
C TYR A 158 5.20 15.24 1.08
N TYR A 159 6.43 14.82 0.81
CA TYR A 159 7.03 13.62 1.39
C TYR A 159 8.04 13.90 2.50
N ALA A 160 8.62 15.11 2.54
CA ALA A 160 9.57 15.52 3.56
C ALA A 160 9.00 15.35 4.99
N PRO A 161 9.85 15.15 6.02
CA PRO A 161 9.42 14.87 7.37
C PRO A 161 8.60 16.03 7.96
N ARG A 162 7.57 15.71 8.73
CA ARG A 162 6.76 16.72 9.44
C ARG A 162 7.57 17.56 10.43
N ARG A 163 8.61 16.97 11.03
CA ARG A 163 9.57 17.69 11.91
C ARG A 163 10.31 18.82 11.20
N TYR A 164 10.32 18.84 9.87
CA TYR A 164 10.92 19.90 9.05
C TYR A 164 9.87 20.59 8.18
N ARG A 165 8.62 20.66 8.67
CA ARG A 165 7.48 21.30 8.00
C ARG A 165 7.05 20.70 6.66
N GLY A 166 7.53 19.50 6.32
CA GLY A 166 6.94 18.71 5.24
C GLY A 166 5.61 18.10 5.66
N LEU A 167 4.82 17.60 4.70
CA LEU A 167 3.53 16.95 5.01
C LEU A 167 3.70 15.51 5.49
N GLY A 168 4.85 14.89 5.22
CA GLY A 168 5.17 13.52 5.61
C GLY A 168 4.19 12.49 5.05
N LEU A 169 3.66 12.73 3.84
CA LEU A 169 2.78 11.79 3.16
C LEU A 169 3.51 10.47 2.89
N MET A 170 2.74 9.39 2.80
CA MET A 170 3.24 8.13 2.29
C MET A 170 3.40 8.24 0.77
N ARG A 171 4.58 7.89 0.27
CA ARG A 171 4.81 7.77 -1.16
C ARG A 171 4.60 6.30 -1.56
N VAL A 172 3.61 6.03 -2.38
CA VAL A 172 3.17 4.68 -2.73
C VAL A 172 4.25 3.93 -3.51
N SER A 173 4.97 4.63 -4.40
CA SER A 173 6.13 4.07 -5.11
C SER A 173 7.22 3.53 -4.18
N TRP A 174 7.47 4.20 -3.05
CA TRP A 174 8.41 3.69 -2.06
C TRP A 174 7.79 2.61 -1.18
N GLU A 175 6.56 2.85 -0.74
CA GLU A 175 5.89 1.98 0.21
C GLU A 175 5.77 0.56 -0.34
N ALA A 176 5.37 0.41 -1.60
CA ALA A 176 5.33 -0.89 -2.27
C ALA A 176 6.66 -1.65 -2.12
N LEU A 177 7.77 -1.03 -2.53
CA LEU A 177 9.10 -1.64 -2.46
C LEU A 177 9.54 -1.93 -1.01
N ILE A 178 9.23 -1.04 -0.06
CA ILE A 178 9.56 -1.23 1.36
C ILE A 178 8.81 -2.41 1.95
N GLN A 179 7.56 -2.64 1.55
CA GLN A 179 6.79 -3.79 1.96
C GLN A 179 7.43 -5.09 1.44
N HIS A 180 7.83 -5.13 0.18
CA HIS A 180 8.55 -6.27 -0.39
C HIS A 180 9.87 -6.55 0.33
N VAL A 181 10.68 -5.52 0.59
CA VAL A 181 11.92 -5.66 1.40
C VAL A 181 11.62 -6.24 2.78
N SER A 182 10.59 -5.74 3.46
CA SER A 182 10.25 -6.18 4.82
C SER A 182 9.72 -7.63 4.83
N ILE A 183 8.93 -8.01 3.83
CA ILE A 183 8.40 -9.36 3.67
C ILE A 183 9.52 -10.32 3.32
N ALA A 184 10.33 -10.01 2.30
CA ALA A 184 11.45 -10.83 1.85
C ALA A 184 12.46 -11.06 3.00
N SER A 185 12.86 -10.00 3.70
CA SER A 185 13.73 -10.11 4.86
C SER A 185 13.13 -11.03 5.93
N ARG A 186 11.84 -10.89 6.27
CA ARG A 186 11.19 -11.76 7.26
C ARG A 186 11.09 -13.22 6.78
N LEU A 187 10.78 -13.44 5.51
CA LEU A 187 10.65 -14.77 4.91
C LEU A 187 11.99 -15.48 4.74
N SER A 188 13.09 -14.74 4.55
CA SER A 188 14.44 -15.31 4.44
C SER A 188 14.90 -16.06 5.69
N HIS A 189 14.30 -15.77 6.86
CA HIS A 189 14.59 -16.46 8.12
C HIS A 189 13.80 -17.77 8.27
N ILE A 190 12.86 -18.06 7.37
CA ILE A 190 12.03 -19.26 7.42
C ILE A 190 12.69 -20.35 6.59
N ASN A 191 13.04 -21.47 7.25
CA ASN A 191 13.60 -22.64 6.58
C ASN A 191 12.47 -23.54 6.02
N ASP A 192 11.89 -23.13 4.88
CA ASP A 192 10.84 -23.88 4.19
C ASP A 192 11.22 -24.12 2.72
N ALA A 193 11.31 -25.40 2.34
CA ALA A 193 11.68 -25.82 0.99
C ALA A 193 10.64 -25.41 -0.08
N HIS A 194 9.35 -25.37 0.27
CA HIS A 194 8.31 -24.94 -0.66
C HIS A 194 8.40 -23.45 -0.95
N LEU A 195 8.71 -22.65 0.07
CA LEU A 195 8.94 -21.22 -0.10
C LEU A 195 10.15 -20.94 -1.01
N ALA A 196 11.27 -21.63 -0.76
CA ALA A 196 12.48 -21.51 -1.58
C ALA A 196 12.26 -21.94 -3.04
N ALA A 197 11.35 -22.90 -3.28
CA ALA A 197 11.02 -23.35 -4.63
C ALA A 197 10.21 -22.32 -5.44
N VAL A 198 9.42 -21.46 -4.79
CA VAL A 198 8.52 -20.52 -5.47
C VAL A 198 8.99 -19.07 -5.44
N ARG A 199 9.92 -18.71 -4.55
CA ARG A 199 10.30 -17.30 -4.34
C ARG A 199 11.76 -17.15 -3.92
N ASP A 200 12.51 -16.39 -4.73
CA ASP A 200 13.85 -15.91 -4.34
C ASP A 200 13.73 -14.63 -3.51
N THR A 201 13.72 -14.79 -2.19
CA THR A 201 13.62 -13.67 -1.24
C THR A 201 14.86 -12.78 -1.24
N THR A 202 16.04 -13.34 -1.55
CA THR A 202 17.30 -12.58 -1.52
C THR A 202 17.37 -11.64 -2.72
N GLU A 203 17.04 -12.16 -3.91
CA GLU A 203 17.00 -11.35 -5.12
C GLU A 203 15.90 -10.30 -5.07
N GLU A 204 14.71 -10.64 -4.56
CA GLU A 204 13.62 -9.67 -4.41
C GLU A 204 14.01 -8.50 -3.49
N GLU A 205 14.63 -8.79 -2.34
CA GLU A 205 15.11 -7.75 -1.44
C GLU A 205 16.17 -6.87 -2.13
N ARG A 206 17.12 -7.48 -2.84
CA ARG A 206 18.19 -6.78 -3.56
C ARG A 206 17.62 -5.83 -4.62
N VAL A 207 16.71 -6.32 -5.47
CA VAL A 207 16.07 -5.54 -6.54
C VAL A 207 15.26 -4.38 -5.96
N CYS A 208 14.47 -4.63 -4.91
CA CYS A 208 13.66 -3.59 -4.29
C CYS A 208 14.53 -2.52 -3.61
N ARG A 209 15.61 -2.90 -2.92
CA ARG A 209 16.58 -1.95 -2.34
C ARG A 209 17.27 -1.13 -3.42
N ALA A 210 17.67 -1.75 -4.53
CA ALA A 210 18.27 -1.04 -5.66
C ALA A 210 17.31 0.01 -6.26
N LYS A 211 16.03 -0.34 -6.47
CA LYS A 211 14.99 0.60 -6.93
C LYS A 211 14.75 1.76 -5.95
N LEU A 212 14.99 1.55 -4.66
CA LEU A 212 14.90 2.58 -3.62
C LEU A 212 16.19 3.44 -3.50
N GLY A 213 17.22 3.19 -4.30
CA GLY A 213 18.50 3.89 -4.23
C GLY A 213 19.44 3.38 -3.13
N ASN A 214 19.35 2.09 -2.79
CA ASN A 214 20.19 1.40 -1.80
C ASN A 214 20.20 2.09 -0.42
N PRO A 215 19.02 2.19 0.25
CA PRO A 215 18.96 2.77 1.58
C PRO A 215 19.78 1.95 2.59
N ALA A 216 20.49 2.64 3.48
CA ALA A 216 21.27 2.05 4.56
C ALA A 216 20.39 1.50 5.70
N GLY A 217 19.12 1.95 5.77
CA GLY A 217 18.17 1.47 6.75
C GLY A 217 17.93 -0.05 6.65
N GLN A 218 18.08 -0.76 7.77
CA GLN A 218 17.89 -2.21 7.82
C GLN A 218 16.42 -2.61 7.76
N ASN A 219 15.56 -1.87 8.47
CA ASN A 219 14.11 -2.13 8.52
C ASN A 219 13.30 -1.07 7.78
N GLY A 220 12.03 -1.39 7.48
CA GLY A 220 11.15 -0.48 6.75
C GLY A 220 10.94 0.88 7.42
N ARG A 221 11.04 0.98 8.76
CA ARG A 221 10.92 2.28 9.46
C ARG A 221 12.14 3.16 9.18
N ALA A 222 13.34 2.61 9.27
CA ALA A 222 14.59 3.29 8.99
C ALA A 222 14.67 3.71 7.52
N ILE A 223 14.29 2.83 6.59
CA ILE A 223 14.24 3.14 5.16
C ILE A 223 13.29 4.32 4.88
N ARG A 224 12.05 4.29 5.41
CA ARG A 224 11.11 5.40 5.28
C ARG A 224 11.69 6.71 5.83
N ALA A 225 12.35 6.67 6.99
CA ALA A 225 12.96 7.85 7.58
C ALA A 225 14.07 8.44 6.70
N GLN A 226 14.94 7.60 6.14
CA GLN A 226 16.01 8.01 5.24
C GLN A 226 15.47 8.62 3.93
N LEU A 227 14.47 7.99 3.31
CA LEU A 227 13.86 8.50 2.08
C LEU A 227 13.17 9.86 2.28
N ARG A 228 12.48 10.04 3.42
CA ARG A 228 11.92 11.35 3.76
C ARG A 228 13.01 12.40 3.98
N GLU A 229 14.10 12.06 4.65
CA GLU A 229 15.25 12.97 4.80
C GLU A 229 15.82 13.37 3.45
N SER A 230 15.93 12.43 2.50
CA SER A 230 16.36 12.72 1.12
C SER A 230 15.43 13.73 0.43
N GLU A 231 14.12 13.61 0.57
CA GLU A 231 13.19 14.61 0.02
C GLU A 231 13.31 15.96 0.70
N PHE A 232 13.64 16.01 2.00
CA PHE A 232 13.95 17.28 2.64
C PHE A 232 15.22 17.92 2.04
N GLN A 233 16.26 17.14 1.75
CA GLN A 233 17.45 17.66 1.05
C GLN A 233 17.14 18.13 -0.36
N LYS A 234 16.27 17.42 -1.09
CA LYS A 234 15.79 17.88 -2.41
C LYS A 234 15.03 19.20 -2.29
N TRP A 235 14.20 19.34 -1.27
CA TRP A 235 13.47 20.58 -1.01
C TRP A 235 14.42 21.75 -0.72
N THR A 236 15.39 21.58 0.18
CA THR A 236 16.34 22.65 0.56
C THR A 236 17.36 22.98 -0.55
N GLY A 237 17.52 22.08 -1.52
CA GLY A 237 18.31 22.28 -2.73
C GLY A 237 17.60 23.10 -3.81
N LEU A 238 16.29 23.34 -3.70
CA LEU A 238 15.56 24.15 -4.69
C LEU A 238 15.99 25.62 -4.61
N VAL A 239 16.37 26.17 -5.76
CA VAL A 239 16.80 27.57 -5.93
C VAL A 239 15.70 28.53 -5.45
N GLN A 240 14.45 28.21 -5.77
CA GLN A 240 13.28 28.93 -5.30
C GLN A 240 12.54 28.06 -4.28
N ARG A 241 12.07 28.64 -3.17
CA ARG A 241 11.26 27.97 -2.11
C ARG A 241 11.96 26.92 -1.25
N GLY A 242 13.25 26.67 -1.48
CA GLY A 242 14.09 25.76 -0.67
C GLY A 242 14.97 26.45 0.36
N ILE A 243 15.34 27.72 0.12
CA ILE A 243 16.33 28.46 0.93
C ILE A 243 15.85 28.61 2.38
N GLY A 244 14.60 29.07 2.56
CA GLY A 244 14.02 29.24 3.89
C GLY A 244 13.78 27.92 4.63
N ALA A 245 13.62 26.82 3.89
CA ALA A 245 13.35 25.50 4.49
C ALA A 245 14.57 24.93 5.23
N ARG A 246 15.79 25.39 4.93
CA ARG A 246 17.03 24.94 5.61
C ARG A 246 16.97 25.16 7.12
N TRP A 247 16.42 26.29 7.54
CA TRP A 247 16.29 26.69 8.94
C TRP A 247 15.31 25.80 9.72
N TYR A 248 14.41 25.06 9.05
CA TYR A 248 13.45 24.19 9.75
C TYR A 248 14.11 23.03 10.48
N LYS A 249 15.35 22.68 10.12
CA LYS A 249 16.10 21.61 10.79
C LYS A 249 16.72 22.05 12.12
N GLU A 250 16.94 23.34 12.33
CA GLU A 250 17.61 23.86 13.53
C GLU A 250 16.74 23.74 14.78
N CYS A 251 15.44 23.99 14.65
CA CYS A 251 14.48 23.93 15.75
C CYS A 251 13.28 23.02 15.44
N PRO A 252 13.44 21.67 15.41
CA PRO A 252 12.36 20.76 15.06
C PRO A 252 11.15 20.81 16.01
N GLN A 253 11.37 21.16 17.28
CA GLN A 253 10.31 21.24 18.29
C GLN A 253 9.25 22.30 17.95
N VAL A 254 9.69 23.42 17.36
CA VAL A 254 8.82 24.53 16.95
C VAL A 254 7.95 24.14 15.74
N ASN A 255 8.23 23.02 15.07
CA ASN A 255 7.48 22.56 13.91
C ASN A 255 6.35 21.57 14.28
N SER A 256 6.11 21.30 15.56
CA SER A 256 5.09 20.36 16.04
C SER A 256 3.66 20.69 15.56
N TRP A 257 3.37 21.99 15.35
CA TRP A 257 2.08 22.49 14.86
C TRP A 257 1.68 21.88 13.50
N VAL A 258 2.64 21.44 12.69
CA VAL A 258 2.37 20.77 11.39
C VAL A 258 1.56 19.49 11.60
N SER A 259 1.82 18.75 12.67
CA SER A 259 1.16 17.48 12.97
C SER A 259 0.01 17.61 13.98
N ARG A 260 0.17 18.48 14.98
CA ARG A 260 -0.75 18.55 16.13
C ARG A 260 -1.65 19.77 16.14
N LYS A 261 -1.40 20.76 15.26
CA LYS A 261 -2.20 22.00 15.15
C LYS A 261 -2.33 22.76 16.49
N GLU A 262 -1.39 22.54 17.42
CA GLU A 262 -1.42 23.17 18.73
C GLU A 262 -1.43 24.70 18.54
N GLY A 263 -2.49 25.35 19.05
CA GLY A 263 -2.63 26.80 19.00
C GLY A 263 -3.11 27.42 17.68
N LEU A 264 -3.57 26.63 16.69
CA LEU A 264 -4.05 27.16 15.40
C LEU A 264 -5.48 26.70 15.08
N SER A 265 -6.30 27.58 14.51
CA SER A 265 -7.53 27.18 13.82
C SER A 265 -7.21 26.43 12.51
N SER A 266 -8.21 25.79 11.86
CA SER A 266 -7.95 25.06 10.60
C SER A 266 -7.51 25.98 9.46
N SER A 267 -8.03 27.20 9.39
CA SER A 267 -7.64 28.20 8.40
C SER A 267 -6.22 28.71 8.66
N GLU A 268 -5.89 29.04 9.91
CA GLU A 268 -4.54 29.47 10.29
C GLU A 268 -3.51 28.38 10.04
N TRP A 269 -3.82 27.12 10.37
CA TRP A 269 -2.96 25.98 10.07
C TRP A 269 -2.70 25.83 8.57
N THR A 270 -3.75 25.96 7.76
CA THR A 270 -3.64 25.89 6.29
C THR A 270 -2.79 27.03 5.74
N ASN A 271 -2.96 28.25 6.26
CA ASN A 271 -2.16 29.40 5.87
C ASN A 271 -0.70 29.28 6.32
N ALA A 272 -0.45 28.77 7.53
CA ALA A 272 0.90 28.51 8.04
C ALA A 272 1.64 27.44 7.20
N LEU A 273 0.93 26.40 6.73
CA LEU A 273 1.47 25.44 5.78
C LEU A 273 1.87 26.13 4.48
N LYS A 274 0.97 26.91 3.86
CA LYS A 274 1.25 27.64 2.62
C LYS A 274 2.45 28.58 2.76
N ALA A 275 2.52 29.34 3.85
CA ALA A 275 3.61 30.25 4.13
C ALA A 275 4.96 29.52 4.27
N SER A 276 4.96 28.33 4.88
CA SER A 276 6.16 27.50 5.02
C SER A 276 6.65 26.94 3.69
N MET A 277 5.73 26.67 2.75
CA MET A 277 6.06 26.15 1.41
C MET A 277 6.47 27.26 0.44
N ASN A 278 6.00 28.49 0.66
CA ASN A 278 6.29 29.66 -0.17
C ASN A 278 7.47 30.48 0.35
N SER A 279 8.37 29.88 1.13
CA SER A 279 9.47 30.64 1.76
C SER A 279 10.29 31.40 0.71
N MET A 280 10.37 32.72 0.95
CA MET A 280 10.71 33.80 0.02
C MET A 280 11.91 33.51 -0.90
N ALA A 281 11.85 34.03 -2.13
CA ALA A 281 13.06 34.30 -2.89
C ALA A 281 13.89 35.34 -2.13
N ASN A 282 15.17 35.09 -1.88
CA ASN A 282 16.07 36.16 -1.48
C ASN A 282 16.04 37.20 -2.61
N ARG A 283 15.55 38.40 -2.32
CA ARG A 283 16.06 39.58 -3.02
C ARG A 283 17.51 39.72 -2.54
N ALA A 284 18.42 38.99 -3.18
CA ALA A 284 19.82 39.35 -3.11
C ALA A 284 19.88 40.78 -3.66
N THR A 285 20.18 41.71 -2.77
CA THR A 285 20.58 43.07 -3.06
C THR A 285 21.63 43.03 -4.18
N GLY A 286 21.24 43.54 -5.36
CA GLY A 286 22.20 44.07 -6.32
C GLY A 286 22.75 45.39 -5.82
#